data_AF-B3EGH4-F1
#
_entry.id   AF-B3EGH4-F1
#
_cell.length_a   1.000
_cell.length_b   1.000
_cell.length_c   1.000
_cell.angle_alpha   90.00
_cell.angle_beta   90.00
_cell.angle_gamma   90.00
#
_symmetry.space_group_name_H-M   'P 1'
#
loop_
_entity.id
_entity.type
_entity.pdbx_description
1 polymer ?
#
loop_
_entity_poly.entity_id
_entity_poly.type
_entity_poly.pdbx_seq_one_letter_code
_entity_poly.pdbx_strand_id
1 'polypeptide(L)'
;MQTIAELQAQMASIQKQINEQKAAGKRDALADILSKMNEFGITIHEIQRRIVPVKAKAAKTVKYRLEDKTWSGKGKKPKWVKNIEERGGRLDDYLVA
;
A
#
# COMPACT_ATOMS: atom_id res chain seq x y z
N MET A 1 -45.89 -18.04 14.96
CA MET A 1 -44.51 -18.16 14.45
C MET A 1 -44.51 -17.63 13.03
N GLN A 2 -43.56 -16.77 12.66
CA GLN A 2 -43.42 -16.34 11.27
C GLN A 2 -42.98 -17.52 10.40
N THR A 3 -43.56 -17.66 9.22
CA THR A 3 -43.19 -18.73 8.29
C THR A 3 -41.87 -18.40 7.59
N ILE A 4 -41.15 -19.44 7.12
CA ILE A 4 -39.89 -19.27 6.37
C ILE A 4 -40.11 -18.36 5.14
N ALA A 5 -41.25 -18.49 4.48
CA ALA A 5 -41.61 -17.68 3.31
C ALA A 5 -41.76 -16.18 3.67
N GLU A 6 -42.38 -15.85 4.80
CA GLU A 6 -42.50 -14.47 5.26
C GLU A 6 -41.15 -13.85 5.62
N LEU A 7 -40.25 -14.62 6.25
CA LEU A 7 -38.89 -14.17 6.57
C LEU A 7 -38.08 -13.91 5.29
N GLN A 8 -38.22 -14.75 4.26
CA GLN A 8 -37.58 -14.55 2.96
C GLN A 8 -38.12 -13.31 2.23
N ALA A 9 -39.43 -13.08 2.26
CA ALA A 9 -40.04 -11.88 1.67
C ALA A 9 -39.55 -10.59 2.36
N GLN A 10 -39.42 -10.60 3.69
CA GLN A 10 -38.86 -9.48 4.44
C GLN A 10 -37.39 -9.24 4.07
N MET A 11 -36.58 -10.28 3.94
CA MET A 11 -35.18 -10.17 3.53
C MET A 11 -35.04 -9.54 2.14
N ALA A 12 -35.86 -9.96 1.17
CA ALA A 12 -35.86 -9.39 -0.17
C ALA A 12 -36.25 -7.90 -0.16
N SER A 13 -37.27 -7.53 0.62
CA SER A 13 -37.69 -6.13 0.78
C SER A 13 -36.59 -5.26 1.41
N ILE A 14 -35.97 -5.74 2.50
CA ILE A 14 -34.86 -5.04 3.17
C ILE A 14 -33.67 -4.91 2.24
N GLN A 15 -33.33 -5.96 1.48
CA GLN A 15 -32.22 -5.92 0.53
C GLN A 15 -32.47 -4.89 -0.58
N LYS A 16 -33.71 -4.80 -1.07
CA LYS A 16 -34.11 -3.78 -2.05
C LYS A 16 -33.91 -2.38 -1.49
N GLN A 17 -34.40 -2.12 -0.27
CA GLN A 17 -34.23 -0.83 0.40
C GLN A 17 -32.75 -0.47 0.63
N ILE A 18 -31.92 -1.43 1.04
CA ILE A 18 -30.47 -1.22 1.20
C ILE A 18 -29.84 -0.82 -0.14
N ASN A 19 -30.21 -1.48 -1.23
CA ASN A 19 -29.66 -1.19 -2.54
C ASN A 19 -30.09 0.19 -3.04
N GLU A 20 -31.35 0.57 -2.83
CA GLU A 20 -31.88 1.89 -3.16
C GLU A 20 -31.16 2.99 -2.38
N GLN A 21 -30.98 2.82 -1.06
CA GLN A 21 -30.23 3.78 -0.24
C GLN A 21 -28.76 3.87 -0.62
N LYS A 22 -28.10 2.73 -0.91
CA LYS A 22 -26.71 2.73 -1.41
C LYS A 22 -26.61 3.45 -2.76
N ALA A 23 -27.57 3.25 -3.65
CA ALA A 23 -27.57 3.92 -4.95
C ALA A 23 -27.83 5.41 -4.83
N ALA A 24 -28.73 5.84 -3.93
CA ALA A 24 -28.96 7.25 -3.61
C ALA A 24 -27.70 7.90 -3.02
N GLY A 25 -27.10 7.29 -1.98
CA GLY A 25 -25.88 7.80 -1.35
C GLY A 25 -24.69 7.85 -2.30
N LYS A 26 -24.55 6.88 -3.21
CA LYS A 26 -23.51 6.93 -4.27
C LYS A 26 -23.72 8.11 -5.23
N ARG A 27 -24.96 8.39 -5.62
CA ARG A 27 -25.26 9.52 -6.52
C ARG A 27 -24.96 10.85 -5.84
N ASP A 28 -25.36 10.99 -4.59
CA ASP A 28 -25.12 12.19 -3.78
C ASP A 28 -23.61 12.42 -3.57
N ALA A 29 -22.87 11.38 -3.16
CA ALA A 29 -21.42 11.45 -3.02
C ALA A 29 -20.71 11.78 -4.34
N LEU A 30 -21.17 11.22 -5.46
CA LEU A 30 -20.61 11.56 -6.78
C LEU A 30 -20.89 13.02 -7.14
N ALA A 31 -22.08 13.55 -6.85
CA ALA A 31 -22.41 14.95 -7.09
C ALA A 31 -21.54 15.89 -6.24
N ASP A 32 -21.33 15.58 -4.96
CA ASP A 32 -20.45 16.35 -4.07
C ASP A 32 -18.98 16.33 -4.55
N ILE A 33 -18.47 15.15 -4.93
CA ILE A 33 -17.12 15.01 -5.48
C ILE A 33 -16.97 15.82 -6.77
N LEU A 34 -17.93 15.74 -7.70
CA LEU A 34 -17.89 16.51 -8.95
C LEU A 34 -17.96 18.02 -8.68
N SER A 35 -18.77 18.45 -7.73
CA SER A 35 -18.86 19.86 -7.32
C SER A 35 -17.51 20.35 -6.78
N LYS A 36 -16.89 19.60 -5.87
CA LYS A 36 -15.56 19.90 -5.33
C LYS A 36 -14.48 19.85 -6.42
N MET A 37 -14.57 18.91 -7.36
CA MET A 37 -13.64 18.85 -8.49
C MET A 37 -13.70 20.12 -9.34
N ASN A 38 -14.91 20.64 -9.61
CA ASN A 38 -15.11 21.86 -10.37
C ASN A 38 -14.65 23.11 -9.59
N GLU A 39 -14.98 23.19 -8.29
CA GLU A 39 -14.62 24.33 -7.42
C GLU A 39 -13.11 24.50 -7.26
N PHE A 40 -12.40 23.40 -7.03
CA PHE A 40 -10.95 23.42 -6.79
C PHE A 40 -10.11 23.15 -8.06
N GLY A 41 -10.75 22.94 -9.22
CA GLY A 41 -10.08 22.57 -10.45
C GLY A 41 -9.34 21.23 -10.36
N ILE A 42 -9.81 20.31 -9.51
CA ILE A 42 -9.17 19.01 -9.30
C ILE A 42 -9.48 18.10 -10.47
N THR A 43 -8.44 17.61 -11.13
CA THR A 43 -8.56 16.65 -12.23
C THR A 43 -8.58 15.22 -11.71
N ILE A 44 -9.19 14.30 -12.48
CA ILE A 44 -9.21 12.85 -12.17
C ILE A 44 -7.78 12.31 -12.01
N HIS A 45 -6.83 12.82 -12.81
CA HIS A 45 -5.41 12.43 -12.73
C HIS A 45 -4.78 12.78 -11.38
N GLU A 46 -5.16 13.90 -10.77
CA GLU A 46 -4.63 14.30 -9.46
C GLU A 46 -5.20 13.42 -8.34
N ILE A 47 -6.49 13.09 -8.41
CA ILE A 47 -7.14 12.13 -7.51
C ILE A 47 -6.44 10.77 -7.63
N GLN A 48 -6.24 10.27 -8.85
CA GLN A 48 -5.54 9.00 -9.11
C GLN A 48 -4.11 9.01 -8.56
N ARG A 49 -3.34 10.09 -8.78
CA ARG A 49 -1.97 10.21 -8.27
C ARG A 49 -1.93 10.14 -6.74
N ARG A 50 -2.91 10.73 -6.04
CA ARG A 50 -3.00 10.69 -4.56
C ARG A 50 -3.51 9.36 -4.00
N ILE A 51 -4.29 8.60 -4.77
CA ILE A 51 -4.77 7.26 -4.38
C ILE A 51 -3.64 6.23 -4.42
N VAL A 52 -2.66 6.38 -5.31
CA VAL A 52 -1.52 5.46 -5.34
C VAL A 52 -0.75 5.62 -4.03
N PRO A 53 -0.68 4.58 -3.16
CA PRO A 53 0.16 4.66 -1.98
C PRO A 53 1.59 4.90 -2.46
N VAL A 54 2.19 6.01 -2.01
CA VAL A 54 3.62 6.24 -2.20
C VAL A 54 4.30 5.01 -1.61
N LYS A 55 4.81 4.10 -2.46
CA LYS A 55 5.59 2.95 -2.01
C LYS A 55 6.69 3.54 -1.13
N ALA A 56 6.58 3.32 0.19
CA ALA A 56 7.63 3.69 1.11
C ALA A 56 8.91 3.03 0.57
N LYS A 57 9.91 3.84 0.22
CA LYS A 57 11.21 3.31 -0.19
C LYS A 57 11.71 2.52 1.01
N ALA A 58 11.71 1.18 0.89
CA ALA A 58 12.27 0.33 1.92
C ALA A 58 13.66 0.87 2.27
N ALA A 59 13.89 1.16 3.55
CA ALA A 59 15.19 1.61 4.02
C ALA A 59 16.25 0.62 3.53
N LYS A 60 17.35 1.13 2.96
CA LYS A 60 18.44 0.28 2.47
C LYS A 60 18.97 -0.53 3.66
N THR A 61 18.65 -1.82 3.72
CA THR A 61 19.20 -2.73 4.73
C THR A 61 20.72 -2.76 4.57
N VAL A 62 21.44 -2.22 5.56
CA VAL A 62 22.88 -2.41 5.68
C VAL A 62 23.09 -3.77 6.32
N LYS A 63 23.63 -4.72 5.56
CA LYS A 63 23.84 -6.10 6.03
C LYS A 63 25.25 -6.30 6.59
N TYR A 64 26.24 -5.55 6.10
CA TYR A 64 27.63 -5.66 6.54
C TYR A 64 28.23 -4.27 6.83
N ARG A 65 29.03 -4.14 7.90
CA ARG A 65 29.72 -2.90 8.29
C ARG A 65 31.17 -3.20 8.71
N LEU A 66 32.11 -2.43 8.17
CA LEU A 66 33.51 -2.35 8.60
C LEU A 66 33.83 -0.89 8.89
N GLU A 67 33.90 -0.53 10.17
CA GLU A 67 34.13 0.85 10.63
C GLU A 67 33.14 1.82 9.96
N ASP A 68 33.63 2.75 9.13
CA ASP A 68 32.81 3.72 8.38
C ASP A 68 32.24 3.20 7.05
N LYS A 69 32.55 1.95 6.67
CA LYS A 69 32.14 1.35 5.39
C LYS A 69 30.98 0.41 5.61
N THR A 70 29.90 0.59 4.84
CA THR A 70 28.71 -0.27 4.90
C THR A 70 28.41 -0.90 3.55
N TRP A 71 27.87 -2.12 3.57
CA TRP A 71 27.45 -2.83 2.38
C TRP A 71 26.14 -3.56 2.63
N SER A 72 25.17 -3.41 1.73
CA SER A 72 23.84 -4.02 1.86
C SER A 72 23.83 -5.53 1.56
N GLY A 73 24.95 -6.12 1.16
CA GLY A 73 25.02 -7.49 0.65
C GLY A 73 24.37 -7.68 -0.72
N LYS A 74 23.75 -6.63 -1.29
CA LYS A 74 23.16 -6.62 -2.64
C LYS A 74 24.00 -5.76 -3.57
N GLY A 75 24.37 -6.31 -4.73
CA GLY A 75 25.12 -5.60 -5.78
C GLY A 75 26.64 -5.86 -5.76
N LYS A 76 27.41 -5.00 -6.43
CA LYS A 76 28.87 -5.18 -6.61
C LYS A 76 29.59 -5.16 -5.26
N LYS A 77 30.39 -6.20 -5.00
CA LYS A 77 31.23 -6.31 -3.80
C LYS A 77 32.22 -5.12 -3.72
N PRO A 78 32.23 -4.36 -2.62
CA PRO A 78 33.18 -3.26 -2.44
C PRO A 78 34.59 -3.81 -2.21
N LYS A 79 35.61 -2.97 -2.43
CA LYS A 79 37.03 -3.37 -2.36
C LYS A 79 37.43 -4.00 -1.03
N TRP A 80 36.85 -3.54 0.08
CA TRP A 80 37.16 -4.06 1.41
C TRP A 80 36.62 -5.48 1.63
N VAL A 81 35.43 -5.79 1.12
CA VAL A 81 34.86 -7.16 1.15
C VAL A 81 35.74 -8.12 0.38
N LYS A 82 36.16 -7.73 -0.85
CA LYS A 82 37.08 -8.54 -1.65
C LYS A 82 38.41 -8.76 -0.93
N ASN A 83 38.94 -7.72 -0.30
CA ASN A 83 40.20 -7.81 0.42
C ASN A 83 40.11 -8.74 1.64
N ILE A 84 38.97 -8.80 2.34
CA ILE A 84 38.73 -9.78 3.41
C ILE A 84 38.69 -11.20 2.84
N GLU A 85 37.96 -11.41 1.74
CA GLU A 85 37.89 -12.73 1.08
C GLU A 85 39.27 -13.19 0.58
N GLU A 86 40.06 -12.29 -0.02
CA GLU A 86 41.43 -12.59 -0.51
C GLU A 86 42.41 -12.87 0.64
N ARG A 87 42.21 -12.26 1.80
CA ARG A 87 42.98 -12.54 3.03
C ARG A 87 42.53 -13.82 3.73
N GLY A 88 41.56 -14.55 3.18
CA GLY A 88 40.98 -15.75 3.80
C GLY A 88 40.06 -15.45 4.98
N GLY A 89 39.70 -14.19 5.20
CA GLY A 89 38.78 -13.76 6.25
C GLY A 89 37.33 -14.04 5.89
N ARG A 90 36.49 -14.22 6.92
CA ARG A 90 35.05 -14.44 6.75
C ARG A 90 34.33 -13.10 6.73
N LEU A 91 33.49 -12.90 5.72
CA LEU A 91 32.63 -11.71 5.64
C LEU A 91 31.57 -11.68 6.75
N ASP A 92 31.25 -12.84 7.33
CA ASP A 92 30.24 -13.01 8.37
C ASP A 92 30.60 -12.26 9.67
N ASP A 93 31.89 -12.09 9.98
CA ASP A 93 32.37 -11.28 11.11
C ASP A 93 31.96 -9.79 11.02
N TYR A 94 31.58 -9.33 9.82
CA TYR A 94 31.17 -7.94 9.57
C TYR A 94 29.66 -7.79 9.41
N LEU A 95 28.87 -8.84 9.69
CA LEU A 95 27.41 -8.83 9.57
C LEU A 95 26.79 -7.93 10.65
N VAL A 96 25.93 -7.00 10.25
CA VAL A 96 25.09 -6.22 11.17
C VAL A 96 23.69 -6.81 11.09
N ALA A 97 23.22 -7.38 12.20
CA ALA A 97 21.88 -7.96 12.34
C ALA A 97 20.78 -6.89 12.30
#